data_AF-A0A5J5IVX9-F1
#
_entry.id   AF-A0A5J5IVX9-F1
#
_cell.length_a   1.000
_cell.length_b   1.000
_cell.length_c   1.000
_cell.angle_alpha   90.00
_cell.angle_beta   90.00
_cell.angle_gamma   90.00
#
_symmetry.space_group_name_H-M   'P 1'
#
loop_
_entity.id
_entity.type
_entity.pdbx_description
1 polymer ?
#
loop_
_entity_poly.entity_id
_entity_poly.type
_entity_poly.pdbx_seq_one_letter_code
_entity_poly.pdbx_strand_id
1 'polypeptide(L)'
;MSTASNPTLGSIQIRRGFYDADINQGWGMDKAWNKHNIWSVEAMRRVMLSPNITTQGLQYLLKAYAGKYRCSGSTCTLTDQREVRGVYDTQTYTNYYGWPVGGKMGQLTMYCYQGGELRCPNWVAYSITNPGVNNPYRSSTPSADASLSAEESAEQAEILSSEEIVELEGSIEAGDEQVTFSYEPLPEVIEAP
;
A
#
# COMPACT_ATOMS: atom_id res chain seq x y z
N MET A 1 -16.68 -2.65 -5.35
CA MET A 1 -15.53 -3.36 -5.94
C MET A 1 -14.64 -2.29 -6.55
N SER A 2 -13.34 -2.31 -6.29
CA SER A 2 -12.39 -1.33 -6.86
C SER A 2 -11.63 -1.98 -8.02
N THR A 3 -11.10 -1.17 -8.93
CA THR A 3 -10.27 -1.60 -10.05
C THR A 3 -9.06 -0.69 -10.20
N ALA A 4 -7.98 -1.24 -10.73
CA ALA A 4 -6.82 -0.50 -11.23
C ALA A 4 -6.67 -0.77 -12.73
N SER A 5 -6.61 0.29 -13.54
CA SER A 5 -6.43 0.19 -14.98
C SER A 5 -4.94 0.20 -15.32
N ASN A 6 -4.30 -0.97 -15.23
CA ASN A 6 -2.87 -1.09 -15.51
C ASN A 6 -2.62 -1.01 -17.04
N PRO A 7 -1.63 -0.24 -17.51
CA PRO A 7 -1.39 -0.04 -18.94
C PRO A 7 -0.99 -1.33 -19.69
N THR A 8 -0.39 -2.29 -19.00
CA THR A 8 0.10 -3.54 -19.58
C THR A 8 -0.85 -4.71 -19.32
N LEU A 9 -1.40 -4.79 -18.11
CA LEU A 9 -2.20 -5.93 -17.64
C LEU A 9 -3.71 -5.72 -17.76
N GLY A 10 -4.13 -4.53 -18.18
CA GLY A 10 -5.54 -4.14 -18.27
C GLY A 10 -6.18 -3.92 -16.90
N SER A 11 -7.48 -4.18 -16.80
CA SER A 11 -8.24 -3.96 -15.55
C SER A 11 -7.94 -5.04 -14.51
N ILE A 12 -7.26 -4.65 -13.44
CA ILE A 12 -6.99 -5.48 -12.26
C ILE A 12 -8.10 -5.25 -11.23
N GLN A 13 -8.79 -6.30 -10.80
CA GLN A 13 -9.80 -6.21 -9.75
C GLN A 13 -9.16 -6.13 -8.37
N ILE A 14 -9.60 -5.18 -7.55
CA ILE A 14 -9.24 -5.02 -6.14
C ILE A 14 -10.52 -5.21 -5.32
N ARG A 15 -10.58 -6.29 -4.55
CA ARG A 15 -11.80 -6.69 -3.87
C ARG A 15 -11.54 -7.34 -2.52
N ARG A 16 -12.60 -7.35 -1.71
CA ARG A 16 -12.66 -8.06 -0.43
C ARG A 16 -12.34 -9.53 -0.68
N GLY A 17 -11.56 -10.11 0.19
CA GLY A 17 -11.23 -11.52 0.20
C GLY A 17 -11.44 -12.04 1.60
N PHE A 18 -10.43 -12.68 2.17
CA PHE A 18 -10.40 -13.04 3.57
C PHE A 18 -8.95 -13.17 4.03
N TYR A 19 -8.75 -13.17 5.35
CA TYR A 19 -7.49 -13.58 5.95
C TYR A 19 -7.76 -14.32 7.25
N ASP A 20 -7.16 -15.49 7.37
CA ASP A 20 -7.15 -16.34 8.55
C ASP A 20 -5.72 -16.35 9.10
N ALA A 21 -5.54 -15.77 10.30
CA ALA A 21 -4.24 -15.65 10.94
C ALA A 21 -3.73 -16.98 11.52
N ASP A 22 -4.63 -17.88 11.92
CA ASP A 22 -4.29 -19.14 12.59
C ASP A 22 -3.61 -20.11 11.62
N ILE A 23 -4.09 -20.15 10.37
CA ILE A 23 -3.50 -20.97 9.31
C ILE A 23 -2.70 -20.17 8.28
N ASN A 24 -2.58 -18.85 8.47
CA ASN A 24 -1.83 -17.93 7.62
C ASN A 24 -2.27 -17.95 6.14
N GLN A 25 -3.58 -18.10 5.90
CA GLN A 25 -4.17 -18.20 4.56
C GLN A 25 -5.11 -17.03 4.28
N GLY A 26 -5.28 -16.71 3.01
CA GLY A 26 -6.13 -15.59 2.60
C GLY A 26 -5.74 -15.02 1.25
N TRP A 27 -6.52 -14.03 0.82
CA TRP A 27 -6.30 -13.27 -0.40
C TRP A 27 -7.03 -11.92 -0.35
N GLY A 28 -6.74 -11.07 -1.34
CA GLY A 28 -7.44 -9.81 -1.56
C GLY A 28 -7.10 -8.72 -0.56
N MET A 29 -8.02 -7.77 -0.40
CA MET A 29 -7.84 -6.61 0.48
C MET A 29 -7.65 -7.03 1.95
N ASP A 30 -8.40 -8.02 2.43
CA ASP A 30 -8.35 -8.42 3.84
C ASP A 30 -6.99 -9.04 4.22
N LYS A 31 -6.33 -9.74 3.29
CA LYS A 31 -4.95 -10.20 3.51
C LYS A 31 -3.94 -9.05 3.46
N ALA A 32 -4.05 -8.16 2.47
CA ALA A 32 -3.17 -6.99 2.39
C ALA A 32 -3.29 -6.11 3.65
N TRP A 33 -4.50 -5.93 4.17
CA TRP A 33 -4.76 -5.20 5.40
C TRP A 33 -4.21 -5.94 6.62
N ASN A 34 -4.75 -7.12 6.93
CA ASN A 34 -4.52 -7.76 8.23
C ASN A 34 -3.12 -8.36 8.34
N LYS A 35 -2.62 -9.00 7.28
CA LYS A 35 -1.28 -9.61 7.28
C LYS A 35 -0.19 -8.59 7.01
N HIS A 36 -0.39 -7.76 5.99
CA HIS A 36 0.68 -6.97 5.40
C HIS A 36 0.64 -5.48 5.74
N ASN A 37 -0.36 -5.03 6.50
CA ASN A 37 -0.51 -3.66 6.96
C ASN A 37 -0.62 -2.62 5.84
N ILE A 38 -1.20 -3.00 4.70
CA ILE A 38 -1.61 -2.09 3.65
C ILE A 38 -3.13 -1.95 3.75
N TRP A 39 -3.60 -0.92 4.45
CA TRP A 39 -5.02 -0.73 4.79
C TRP A 39 -5.78 0.16 3.80
N SER A 40 -5.08 0.95 2.98
CA SER A 40 -5.72 1.84 1.99
C SER A 40 -5.97 1.15 0.65
N VAL A 41 -7.23 1.17 0.19
CA VAL A 41 -7.61 0.69 -1.14
C VAL A 41 -6.96 1.53 -2.24
N GLU A 42 -6.79 2.84 -2.00
CA GLU A 42 -6.10 3.73 -2.93
C GLU A 42 -4.60 3.40 -3.00
N ALA A 43 -3.96 3.12 -1.85
CA ALA A 43 -2.59 2.63 -1.85
C ALA A 43 -2.43 1.34 -2.65
N MET A 44 -3.38 0.41 -2.48
CA MET A 44 -3.40 -0.82 -3.27
C MET A 44 -3.56 -0.53 -4.77
N ARG A 45 -4.46 0.38 -5.13
CA ARG A 45 -4.69 0.79 -6.53
C ARG A 45 -3.43 1.35 -7.15
N ARG A 46 -2.74 2.28 -6.48
CA ARG A 46 -1.50 2.91 -6.97
C ARG A 46 -0.42 1.87 -7.25
N VAL A 47 -0.18 0.93 -6.33
CA VAL A 47 0.81 -0.14 -6.57
C VAL A 47 0.38 -1.06 -7.74
N MET A 48 -0.91 -1.35 -7.88
CA MET A 48 -1.44 -2.15 -9.00
C MET A 48 -1.34 -1.45 -10.37
N LEU A 49 -1.13 -0.14 -10.40
CA LEU A 49 -0.87 0.61 -11.64
C LEU A 49 0.59 0.54 -12.10
N SER A 50 1.49 -0.05 -11.30
CA SER A 50 2.92 -0.07 -11.62
C SER A 50 3.22 -0.74 -12.98
N PRO A 51 4.06 -0.11 -13.81
CA PRO A 51 4.58 -0.74 -15.03
C PRO A 51 5.72 -1.74 -14.74
N ASN A 52 6.28 -1.73 -13.53
CA ASN A 52 7.40 -2.59 -13.13
C ASN A 52 6.90 -3.99 -12.78
N ILE A 53 6.70 -4.80 -13.81
CA ILE A 53 6.05 -6.10 -13.74
C ILE A 53 7.07 -7.23 -13.90
N THR A 54 6.99 -8.24 -13.05
CA THR A 54 7.72 -9.51 -13.19
C THR A 54 6.71 -10.66 -13.25
N THR A 55 6.80 -11.50 -14.28
CA THR A 55 5.92 -12.67 -14.41
C THR A 55 6.39 -13.80 -13.49
N GLN A 56 5.46 -14.43 -12.77
CA GLN A 56 5.69 -15.54 -11.83
C GLN A 56 4.69 -16.67 -12.10
N GLY A 57 4.91 -17.41 -13.20
CA GLY A 57 3.97 -18.44 -13.65
C GLY A 57 2.66 -17.82 -14.11
N LEU A 58 1.57 -18.08 -13.39
CA LEU A 58 0.22 -17.55 -13.69
C LEU A 58 -0.07 -16.19 -13.02
N GLN A 59 0.89 -15.70 -12.24
CA GLN A 59 0.79 -14.47 -11.46
C GLN A 59 1.76 -13.41 -11.99
N TYR A 60 1.44 -12.16 -11.69
CA TYR A 60 2.29 -11.01 -11.96
C TYR A 60 2.65 -10.33 -10.65
N LEU A 61 3.92 -10.01 -10.50
CA LEU A 61 4.45 -9.24 -9.39
C LEU A 61 4.69 -7.81 -9.87
N LEU A 62 3.94 -6.86 -9.32
CA LEU A 62 4.05 -5.44 -9.59
C LEU A 62 4.87 -4.78 -8.49
N LYS A 63 5.88 -4.00 -8.84
CA LYS A 63 6.80 -3.35 -7.88
C LYS A 63 6.59 -1.85 -7.84
N ALA A 64 6.55 -1.26 -6.65
CA ALA A 64 6.55 0.18 -6.46
C ALA A 64 7.36 0.54 -5.22
N TYR A 65 7.53 1.83 -4.94
CA TYR A 65 8.32 2.30 -3.80
C TYR A 65 7.55 3.30 -2.97
N ALA A 66 7.57 3.11 -1.64
CA ALA A 66 7.02 4.05 -0.67
C ALA A 66 8.16 4.69 0.09
N GLY A 67 8.18 6.02 0.16
CA GLY A 67 9.22 6.80 0.84
C GLY A 67 8.69 7.53 2.05
N LYS A 68 9.46 7.51 3.12
CA LYS A 68 9.24 8.31 4.31
C LYS A 68 10.10 9.57 4.23
N TYR A 69 9.48 10.71 3.98
CA TYR A 69 10.17 11.98 3.91
C TYR A 69 10.08 12.75 5.23
N ARG A 70 11.11 13.56 5.49
CA ARG A 70 11.13 14.60 6.51
C ARG A 70 11.38 15.94 5.83
N CYS A 71 10.41 16.83 5.91
CA CYS A 71 10.44 18.14 5.28
C CYS A 71 10.88 19.22 6.28
N SER A 72 11.75 20.12 5.81
CA SER A 72 12.20 21.30 6.52
C SER A 72 12.27 22.47 5.54
N GLY A 73 11.38 23.45 5.70
CA GLY A 73 11.22 24.51 4.71
C GLY A 73 10.74 23.93 3.37
N SER A 74 11.38 24.31 2.27
CA SER A 74 11.03 23.90 0.91
C SER A 74 11.68 22.58 0.47
N THR A 75 12.25 21.81 1.40
CA THR A 75 13.03 20.61 1.06
C THR A 75 12.62 19.44 1.93
N CYS A 76 12.39 18.29 1.30
CA CYS A 76 12.11 17.03 1.96
C CYS A 76 13.23 16.02 1.73
N THR A 77 13.75 15.45 2.81
CA THR A 77 14.80 14.42 2.77
C THR A 77 14.20 13.05 3.05
N LEU A 78 14.53 12.07 2.21
CA LEU A 78 14.13 10.68 2.36
C LEU A 78 14.85 10.09 3.59
N THR A 79 14.08 9.54 4.52
CA THR A 79 14.58 8.96 5.77
C THR A 79 14.46 7.45 5.81
N ASP A 80 13.50 6.88 5.09
CA ASP A 80 13.32 5.43 4.91
C ASP A 80 12.60 5.18 3.57
N GLN A 81 12.81 4.03 2.95
CA GLN A 81 12.15 3.62 1.72
C GLN A 81 11.87 2.12 1.73
N ARG A 82 10.64 1.73 1.37
CA ARG A 82 10.25 0.33 1.20
C ARG A 82 9.84 0.03 -0.23
N GLU A 83 10.37 -1.07 -0.78
CA GLU A 83 9.79 -1.70 -1.97
C GLU A 83 8.47 -2.36 -1.58
N VAL A 84 7.41 -2.05 -2.32
CA VAL A 84 6.07 -2.59 -2.12
C VAL A 84 5.73 -3.44 -3.34
N ARG A 85 5.28 -4.67 -3.08
CA ARG A 85 4.96 -5.67 -4.08
C ARG A 85 3.48 -5.97 -4.08
N GLY A 86 2.84 -5.72 -5.22
CA GLY A 86 1.50 -6.18 -5.53
C GLY A 86 1.54 -7.53 -6.25
N VAL A 87 0.71 -8.49 -5.84
CA VAL A 87 0.56 -9.76 -6.56
C VAL A 87 -0.80 -9.77 -7.26
N TYR A 88 -0.77 -9.86 -8.58
CA TYR A 88 -1.94 -10.00 -9.44
C TYR A 88 -2.06 -11.43 -9.96
N ASP A 89 -3.21 -12.05 -9.73
CA ASP A 89 -3.53 -13.38 -10.23
C ASP A 89 -4.65 -13.27 -11.29
N THR A 90 -4.36 -13.81 -12.47
CA THR A 90 -5.25 -13.77 -13.63
C THR A 90 -6.31 -14.86 -13.65
N GLN A 91 -6.15 -15.88 -12.81
CA GLN A 91 -6.94 -17.09 -12.86
C GLN A 91 -8.34 -16.85 -12.31
N THR A 92 -9.29 -17.68 -12.74
CA THR A 92 -10.67 -17.67 -12.26
C THR A 92 -10.85 -18.80 -11.25
N TYR A 93 -11.49 -18.50 -10.13
CA TYR A 93 -11.77 -19.50 -9.09
C TYR A 93 -13.23 -19.46 -8.70
N THR A 94 -13.80 -20.65 -8.46
CA THR A 94 -15.05 -20.76 -7.69
C THR A 94 -14.76 -20.52 -6.23
N ASN A 95 -13.77 -21.23 -5.68
CA ASN A 95 -13.29 -21.10 -4.31
C ASN A 95 -11.75 -21.06 -4.29
N TYR A 96 -11.18 -20.39 -3.29
CA TYR A 96 -9.75 -20.36 -3.02
C TYR A 96 -9.53 -20.54 -1.52
N TYR A 97 -8.79 -21.59 -1.13
CA TYR A 97 -8.69 -22.04 0.27
C TYR A 97 -10.06 -22.24 0.95
N GLY A 98 -11.03 -22.78 0.23
CA GLY A 98 -12.39 -23.03 0.74
C GLY A 98 -13.30 -21.81 0.81
N TRP A 99 -12.81 -20.60 0.52
CA TRP A 99 -13.62 -19.38 0.50
C TRP A 99 -14.09 -19.02 -0.90
N PRO A 100 -15.33 -18.53 -1.06
CA PRO A 100 -15.88 -18.18 -2.36
C PRO A 100 -15.13 -17.00 -2.99
N VAL A 101 -14.83 -17.17 -4.27
CA VAL A 101 -14.19 -16.16 -5.12
C VAL A 101 -15.15 -15.72 -6.21
N GLY A 102 -15.79 -16.68 -6.89
CA GLY A 102 -16.85 -16.42 -7.86
C GLY A 102 -16.39 -15.64 -9.11
N GLY A 103 -15.14 -15.80 -9.56
CA GLY A 103 -14.62 -15.07 -10.72
C GLY A 103 -13.10 -14.98 -10.78
N LYS A 104 -12.60 -14.09 -11.67
CA LYS A 104 -11.16 -13.78 -11.80
C LYS A 104 -10.58 -13.30 -10.48
N MET A 105 -9.44 -13.81 -10.02
CA MET A 105 -8.86 -13.50 -8.71
C MET A 105 -8.60 -12.00 -8.52
N GLY A 106 -7.88 -11.37 -9.45
CA GLY A 106 -7.49 -9.96 -9.30
C GLY A 106 -6.27 -9.83 -8.38
N GLN A 107 -6.24 -8.79 -7.54
CA GLN A 107 -5.23 -8.66 -6.51
C GLN A 107 -5.30 -9.84 -5.54
N LEU A 108 -4.24 -10.65 -5.52
CA LEU A 108 -4.08 -11.75 -4.58
C LEU A 108 -3.60 -11.25 -3.21
N THR A 109 -2.59 -10.37 -3.19
CA THR A 109 -2.06 -9.75 -1.95
C THR A 109 -1.17 -8.54 -2.28
N MET A 110 -0.74 -7.83 -1.24
CA MET A 110 0.27 -6.76 -1.31
C MET A 110 1.16 -6.80 -0.08
N TYR A 111 2.46 -6.56 -0.21
CA TYR A 111 3.41 -6.65 0.91
C TYR A 111 4.68 -5.82 0.70
N CYS A 112 5.41 -5.54 1.78
CA CYS A 112 6.73 -4.91 1.70
C CYS A 112 7.82 -5.93 1.48
N TYR A 113 8.83 -5.62 0.69
CA TYR A 113 10.00 -6.47 0.49
C TYR A 113 11.20 -5.92 1.27
N GLN A 114 11.50 -6.53 2.42
CA GLN A 114 12.58 -6.10 3.33
C GLN A 114 13.42 -7.29 3.81
N GLY A 115 14.03 -8.04 2.89
CA GLY A 115 14.92 -9.14 3.28
C GLY A 115 14.25 -10.30 4.05
N GLY A 116 12.92 -10.40 4.03
CA GLY A 116 12.16 -11.49 4.65
C GLY A 116 10.87 -11.02 5.33
N GLU A 117 10.84 -9.79 5.85
CA GLU A 117 9.62 -9.22 6.41
C GLU A 117 8.64 -8.86 5.31
N LEU A 118 7.43 -9.43 5.38
CA LEU A 118 6.34 -9.17 4.43
C LEU A 118 5.32 -8.15 4.99
N ARG A 119 5.41 -7.79 6.27
CA ARG A 119 4.51 -6.79 6.86
C ARG A 119 5.12 -5.40 6.67
N CYS A 120 4.31 -4.45 6.25
CA CYS A 120 4.75 -3.07 6.07
C CYS A 120 4.71 -2.29 7.39
N PRO A 121 5.66 -1.38 7.63
CA PRO A 121 5.52 -0.35 8.64
C PRO A 121 4.25 0.49 8.43
N ASN A 122 3.64 0.99 9.51
CA ASN A 122 2.39 1.78 9.47
C ASN A 122 2.45 2.95 8.48
N TRP A 123 3.63 3.56 8.37
CA TRP A 123 3.87 4.72 7.54
C TRP A 123 3.74 4.44 6.03
N VAL A 124 3.90 3.19 5.59
CA VAL A 124 4.01 2.84 4.16
C VAL A 124 2.72 3.12 3.41
N ALA A 125 1.57 2.65 3.91
CA ALA A 125 0.29 2.85 3.24
C ALA A 125 -0.03 4.35 3.08
N TYR A 126 0.26 5.13 4.12
CA TYR A 126 0.14 6.59 4.10
C TYR A 126 1.07 7.24 3.07
N SER A 127 2.35 6.87 3.05
CA SER A 127 3.31 7.41 2.09
C SER A 127 2.99 7.08 0.63
N ILE A 128 2.23 6.01 0.36
CA ILE A 128 1.75 5.71 -1.00
C ILE A 128 0.64 6.68 -1.41
N THR A 129 -0.28 7.02 -0.50
CA THR A 129 -1.40 7.94 -0.78
C THR A 129 -0.97 9.41 -0.75
N ASN A 130 0.00 9.72 0.10
CA ASN A 130 0.54 11.05 0.33
C ASN A 130 2.06 11.02 0.10
N PRO A 131 2.51 10.85 -1.16
CA PRO A 131 3.93 10.91 -1.46
C PRO A 131 4.45 12.33 -1.16
N GLY A 132 5.74 12.43 -0.83
CA GLY A 132 6.44 13.70 -0.67
C GLY A 132 6.03 14.62 0.49
N VAL A 133 5.06 14.23 1.32
CA VAL A 133 4.71 15.00 2.53
C VAL A 133 5.37 14.46 3.79
N ASN A 134 5.34 15.27 4.85
CA ASN A 134 5.72 14.82 6.18
C ASN A 134 4.86 13.63 6.60
N ASN A 135 5.52 12.55 7.00
CA ASN A 135 4.82 11.37 7.45
C ASN A 135 4.49 11.50 8.95
N PRO A 136 3.20 11.47 9.37
CA PRO A 136 2.80 11.72 10.74
C PRO A 136 3.20 10.58 11.69
N TYR A 137 3.50 9.39 11.16
CA TYR A 137 3.94 8.25 11.95
C TYR A 137 5.39 8.47 12.42
N ARG A 138 5.56 8.79 13.71
CA ARG A 138 6.88 9.02 14.32
C ARG A 138 7.79 7.81 14.18
N SER A 139 9.10 8.06 14.05
CA SER A 139 10.14 7.05 13.82
C SER A 139 10.40 6.10 14.99
N SER A 140 9.62 6.18 16.07
CA SER A 140 9.81 5.37 17.28
C SER A 140 8.65 4.39 17.44
N THR A 141 8.67 3.28 16.71
CA THR A 141 7.97 2.07 17.17
C THR A 141 8.74 0.82 16.73
N PRO A 142 8.81 -0.21 17.60
CA PRO A 142 9.72 -1.35 17.46
C PRO A 142 9.41 -2.20 16.23
N SER A 143 10.37 -3.06 15.90
CA SER A 143 10.30 -4.11 14.89
C SER A 143 8.97 -4.89 14.87
N ALA A 144 8.70 -5.49 13.71
CA ALA A 144 7.55 -6.24 13.20
C ALA A 144 6.73 -7.23 14.09
N ASP A 145 6.85 -7.23 15.42
CA ASP A 145 6.27 -8.29 16.28
C ASP A 145 5.13 -7.85 17.23
N ALA A 146 4.69 -6.59 17.23
CA ALA A 146 3.49 -6.21 18.00
C ALA A 146 2.23 -6.30 17.12
N SER A 147 1.37 -7.28 17.38
CA SER A 147 -0.03 -7.24 16.97
C SER A 147 -0.63 -5.94 17.52
N LEU A 148 -1.06 -5.04 16.63
CA LEU A 148 -1.67 -3.77 17.02
C LEU A 148 -2.85 -4.05 17.96
N SER A 149 -2.79 -3.49 19.15
CA SER A 149 -3.91 -3.45 20.08
C SER A 149 -5.09 -2.66 19.47
N ALA A 150 -6.28 -2.86 20.04
CA ALA A 150 -7.45 -2.07 19.66
C ALA A 150 -7.23 -0.56 19.88
N GLU A 151 -6.35 -0.21 20.82
CA GLU A 151 -6.00 1.17 21.18
C GLU A 151 -5.09 1.80 20.13
N GLU A 152 -4.06 1.09 19.67
CA GLU A 152 -3.21 1.53 18.54
C GLU A 152 -4.00 1.63 17.23
N SER A 153 -5.02 0.77 17.05
CA SER A 153 -5.93 0.86 15.89
C SER A 153 -6.83 2.10 15.95
N ALA A 154 -7.24 2.52 17.15
CA ALA A 154 -8.03 3.72 17.35
C ALA A 154 -7.18 5.00 17.18
N GLU A 155 -5.95 5.01 17.70
CA GLU A 155 -4.99 6.10 17.50
C GLU A 155 -4.65 6.28 16.02
N GLN A 156 -4.56 5.18 15.27
CA GLN A 156 -4.40 5.23 13.82
C GLN A 156 -5.59 5.93 13.12
N ALA A 157 -6.82 5.64 13.54
CA ALA A 157 -8.01 6.26 12.97
C ALA A 157 -8.06 7.78 13.25
N GLU A 158 -7.60 8.20 14.42
CA GLU A 158 -7.53 9.62 14.82
C GLU A 158 -6.48 10.40 14.01
N ILE A 159 -5.29 9.80 13.79
CA ILE A 159 -4.25 10.40 12.95
C ILE A 159 -4.76 10.62 11.53
N LEU A 160 -5.48 9.63 10.96
CA LEU A 160 -6.03 9.72 9.60
C LEU A 160 -7.12 10.79 9.46
N SER A 161 -7.68 11.26 10.57
CA SER A 161 -8.64 12.36 10.61
C SER A 161 -8.03 13.73 10.96
N SER A 162 -6.70 13.85 10.96
CA SER A 162 -6.04 15.11 11.31
C SER A 162 -6.25 16.18 10.24
N GLU A 163 -6.33 17.45 10.68
CA GLU A 163 -6.57 18.60 9.79
C GLU A 163 -5.54 18.70 8.67
N GLU A 164 -4.27 18.38 8.93
CA GLU A 164 -3.20 18.36 7.92
C GLU A 164 -3.47 17.37 6.78
N ILE A 165 -4.02 16.18 7.09
CA ILE A 165 -4.40 15.19 6.08
C ILE A 165 -5.63 15.65 5.30
N VAL A 166 -6.62 16.21 6.00
CA VAL A 166 -7.86 16.70 5.37
C VAL A 166 -7.56 17.87 4.42
N GLU A 167 -6.67 18.78 4.80
CA GLU A 167 -6.23 19.88 3.92
C GLU A 167 -5.48 19.38 2.69
N LEU A 168 -4.59 18.38 2.86
CA LEU A 168 -3.86 17.79 1.75
C LEU A 168 -4.77 16.98 0.81
N GLU A 169 -5.75 16.26 1.35
CA GLU A 169 -6.78 15.60 0.54
C GLU A 169 -7.56 16.65 -0.27
N GLY A 170 -7.87 17.81 0.34
CA GLY A 170 -8.47 18.95 -0.33
C GLY A 170 -7.61 19.57 -1.45
N SER A 171 -6.29 19.74 -1.23
CA SER A 171 -5.38 20.31 -2.25
C SER A 171 -5.18 19.36 -3.44
N ILE A 172 -5.10 18.06 -3.18
CA ILE A 172 -5.05 17.01 -4.21
C ILE A 172 -6.36 16.96 -5.00
N GLU A 173 -7.52 17.05 -4.34
CA GLU A 173 -8.83 17.11 -5.00
C GLU A 173 -9.01 18.39 -5.84
N ALA A 174 -8.45 19.52 -5.40
CA ALA A 174 -8.44 20.78 -6.14
C ALA A 174 -7.50 20.76 -7.36
N GLY A 175 -6.55 19.82 -7.40
CA GLY A 175 -5.59 19.66 -8.49
C GLY A 175 -4.41 20.65 -8.43
N ASP A 176 -4.21 21.31 -7.29
CA ASP A 176 -3.19 22.33 -7.09
C ASP A 176 -1.80 21.73 -6.79
N GLU A 177 -1.74 20.49 -6.28
CA GLU A 177 -0.51 19.73 -6.02
C GLU A 177 -0.58 18.35 -6.70
N GLN A 178 0.38 18.06 -7.59
CA GLN A 178 0.59 16.70 -8.12
C GLN A 178 1.82 16.07 -7.48
N VAL A 179 1.68 15.52 -6.29
CA VAL A 179 2.74 14.66 -5.77
C VAL A 179 2.62 13.28 -6.41
N THR A 180 3.55 13.00 -7.32
CA THR A 180 3.50 11.81 -8.16
C THR A 180 4.01 10.60 -7.39
N PHE A 181 3.18 9.56 -7.27
CA PHE A 181 3.62 8.27 -6.75
C PHE A 181 4.66 7.64 -7.71
N SER A 182 5.84 7.29 -7.19
CA SER A 182 6.92 6.70 -7.99
C SER A 182 6.85 5.18 -8.05
N TYR A 183 7.09 4.65 -9.24
CA TYR A 183 7.32 3.21 -9.46
C TYR A 183 8.80 2.84 -9.42
N GLU A 184 9.69 3.83 -9.38
CA GLU A 184 11.14 3.69 -9.28
C GLU A 184 11.63 4.02 -7.86
N PRO A 185 12.83 3.59 -7.48
CA PRO A 185 13.47 4.04 -6.24
C PRO A 185 13.43 5.57 -6.14
N LEU A 186 13.08 6.06 -4.96
CA LEU A 186 12.83 7.46 -4.71
C LEU A 186 14.15 8.21 -4.52
N PRO A 187 14.23 9.47 -4.98
CA PRO A 187 15.40 10.31 -4.76
C PRO A 187 15.56 10.65 -3.27
N GLU A 188 16.81 10.82 -2.84
CA GLU A 188 17.15 11.18 -1.46
C GLU A 188 16.57 12.53 -1.03
N VAL A 189 16.38 13.45 -1.98
CA VAL A 189 15.87 14.80 -1.73
C VAL A 189 14.84 15.16 -2.80
N ILE A 190 13.74 15.76 -2.36
CA ILE A 190 12.72 16.37 -3.22
C ILE A 190 12.41 17.80 -2.73
N GLU A 191 11.84 18.61 -3.61
CA GLU A 191 11.18 19.84 -3.19
C GLU A 191 9.90 19.48 -2.44
N ALA A 192 9.62 20.20 -1.35
CA ALA A 192 8.34 20.07 -0.67
C ALA A 192 7.21 20.47 -1.65
N PRO A 193 6.05 19.80 -1.60
CA PRO A 193 4.89 20.23 -2.37
C PRO A 193 4.51 21.68 -2.06
#